data_AF-A0A949ZFJ7-F1
#
_entry.id   AF-A0A949ZFJ7-F1
#
_cell.length_a   1.000
_cell.length_b   1.000
_cell.length_c   1.000
_cell.angle_alpha   90.00
_cell.angle_beta   90.00
_cell.angle_gamma   90.00
#
_symmetry.space_group_name_H-M   'P 1'
#
loop_
_entity.id
_entity.type
_entity.pdbx_description
1 polymer ?
#
loop_
_entity_poly.entity_id
_entity_poly.type
_entity_poly.pdbx_seq_one_letter_code
_entity_poly.pdbx_strand_id
1 'polypeptide(L)'
;MSQAVLILARAFLGGALVVAFSVLGETLRPKSFAGIFAAAPSIALASLLISGAAKGTADMAIAAGGMVLGAIVLAMALVVGVDAVKRFRGFAGSLAIIGTWLVGAGALYAVVR
;
A
#
# COMPACT_ATOMS: atom_id res chain seq x y z
N MET A 1 -19.98 13.22 -10.33
CA MET A 1 -19.65 11.96 -11.04
C MET A 1 -20.34 10.81 -10.31
N SER A 2 -20.89 9.81 -11.02
CA SER A 2 -21.49 8.64 -10.35
C SER A 2 -20.40 7.81 -9.66
N GLN A 3 -20.70 7.22 -8.49
CA GLN A 3 -19.76 6.39 -7.73
C GLN A 3 -19.21 5.23 -8.57
N ALA A 4 -20.03 4.65 -9.44
CA ALA A 4 -19.62 3.60 -10.36
C ALA A 4 -18.49 4.07 -11.30
N VAL A 5 -18.56 5.31 -11.78
CA VAL A 5 -17.52 5.89 -12.66
C VAL A 5 -16.19 6.05 -11.93
N LEU A 6 -16.21 6.46 -10.66
CA LEU A 6 -14.99 6.60 -9.86
C LEU A 6 -14.33 5.25 -9.58
N ILE A 7 -15.13 4.21 -9.30
CA ILE A 7 -14.62 2.85 -9.08
C ILE A 7 -14.00 2.30 -10.36
N LEU A 8 -14.70 2.43 -11.49
CA LEU A 8 -14.19 1.98 -12.80
C LEU A 8 -12.92 2.74 -13.19
N ALA A 9 -12.87 4.05 -12.97
CA ALA A 9 -11.68 4.85 -13.23
C ALA A 9 -10.49 4.37 -12.38
N ARG A 10 -10.71 4.05 -11.09
CA ARG A 10 -9.66 3.53 -10.20
C ARG A 10 -9.15 2.18 -10.64
N ALA A 11 -10.05 1.28 -11.03
CA ALA A 11 -9.69 -0.03 -11.55
C ALA A 11 -8.87 0.09 -12.85
N PHE A 12 -9.30 0.94 -13.77
CA PHE A 12 -8.64 1.12 -15.06
C PHE A 12 -7.27 1.79 -14.92
N LEU A 13 -7.21 2.90 -14.18
CA LEU A 13 -5.95 3.63 -13.95
C LEU A 13 -4.98 2.78 -13.11
N GLY A 14 -5.48 2.06 -12.11
CA GLY A 14 -4.70 1.13 -11.31
C GLY A 14 -4.12 0.00 -12.17
N GLY A 15 -4.94 -0.63 -13.02
CA GLY A 15 -4.50 -1.67 -13.95
C GLY A 15 -3.49 -1.17 -14.98
N ALA A 16 -3.70 0.03 -15.54
CA ALA A 16 -2.73 0.65 -16.46
C ALA A 16 -1.37 0.88 -15.78
N LEU A 17 -1.38 1.38 -14.53
CA LEU A 17 -0.16 1.55 -13.74
C LEU A 17 0.51 0.22 -13.40
N VAL A 18 -0.26 -0.83 -13.06
CA VAL A 18 0.26 -2.20 -12.83
C VAL A 18 1.05 -2.67 -14.05
N VAL A 19 0.50 -2.51 -15.25
CA VAL A 19 1.16 -2.91 -16.50
C VAL A 19 2.41 -2.07 -16.74
N ALA A 20 2.32 -0.73 -16.59
CA ALA A 20 3.45 0.17 -16.77
C ALA A 20 4.63 -0.16 -15.83
N PHE A 21 4.34 -0.38 -14.53
CA PHE A 21 5.37 -0.75 -13.54
C PHE A 21 5.89 -2.17 -13.74
N SER A 22 5.08 -3.10 -14.26
CA SER A 22 5.55 -4.44 -14.61
C SER A 22 6.56 -4.38 -15.75
N VAL A 23 6.27 -3.64 -16.83
CA VAL A 23 7.19 -3.44 -17.95
C VAL A 23 8.47 -2.73 -17.50
N LEU A 24 8.33 -1.68 -16.70
CA LEU A 24 9.48 -0.96 -16.15
C LEU A 24 10.34 -1.86 -15.23
N GLY A 25 9.71 -2.66 -14.39
CA GLY A 25 10.44 -3.57 -13.51
C GLY A 25 11.01 -4.82 -14.20
N GLU A 26 10.50 -5.20 -15.37
CA GLU A 26 11.12 -6.24 -16.20
C GLU A 26 12.36 -5.72 -16.94
N THR A 27 12.32 -4.46 -17.37
CA THR A 27 13.44 -3.80 -18.05
C THR A 27 14.56 -3.37 -17.09
N LEU A 28 14.21 -3.05 -15.84
CA LEU A 28 15.17 -2.72 -14.79
C LEU A 28 15.58 -3.96 -13.98
N ARG A 29 16.87 -4.08 -13.65
CA ARG A 29 17.32 -5.07 -12.64
C ARG A 29 17.37 -4.41 -11.26
N PRO A 30 16.99 -5.11 -10.18
CA PRO A 30 16.49 -6.49 -10.11
C PRO A 30 15.01 -6.68 -10.52
N LYS A 31 14.70 -7.82 -11.15
CA LYS A 31 13.34 -8.19 -11.63
C LYS A 31 12.26 -8.23 -10.53
N SER A 32 12.66 -8.35 -9.27
CA SER A 32 11.75 -8.30 -8.11
C SER A 32 11.02 -6.96 -7.98
N PHE A 33 11.56 -5.88 -8.55
CA PHE A 33 10.93 -4.57 -8.55
C PHE A 33 9.63 -4.53 -9.36
N ALA A 34 9.50 -5.31 -10.43
CA ALA A 34 8.26 -5.40 -11.20
C ALA A 34 7.07 -5.77 -10.29
N GLY A 35 7.23 -6.83 -9.49
CA GLY A 35 6.19 -7.30 -8.58
C GLY A 35 5.90 -6.33 -7.44
N ILE A 36 6.95 -5.73 -6.84
CA ILE A 36 6.80 -4.83 -5.69
C ILE A 36 6.10 -3.52 -6.09
N PHE A 37 6.48 -2.92 -7.23
CA PHE A 37 5.86 -1.67 -7.70
C PHE A 37 4.49 -1.88 -8.31
N ALA A 38 4.26 -3.00 -8.99
CA ALA A 38 2.98 -3.28 -9.61
C ALA A 38 1.85 -3.49 -8.59
N ALA A 39 2.11 -4.16 -7.46
CA ALA A 39 1.05 -4.59 -6.54
C ALA A 39 0.42 -3.44 -5.71
N ALA A 40 1.13 -2.94 -4.70
CA ALA A 40 0.56 -2.00 -3.73
C ALA A 40 0.66 -0.51 -4.17
N PRO A 41 1.81 -0.04 -4.71
CA PRO A 41 1.96 1.38 -5.09
C PRO A 41 1.05 1.82 -6.24
N SER A 42 0.83 1.00 -7.26
CA SER A 42 -0.01 1.34 -8.43
C SER A 42 -1.45 1.69 -8.04
N ILE A 43 -2.06 0.86 -7.20
CA ILE A 43 -3.45 1.03 -6.76
C ILE A 43 -3.56 2.25 -5.84
N ALA A 44 -2.57 2.46 -4.97
CA ALA A 44 -2.49 3.64 -4.11
C ALA A 44 -2.40 4.93 -4.92
N LEU A 45 -1.51 4.98 -5.92
CA LEU A 45 -1.35 6.13 -6.83
C LEU A 45 -2.62 6.41 -7.63
N ALA A 46 -3.23 5.39 -8.23
CA ALA A 46 -4.49 5.55 -8.95
C ALA A 46 -5.61 6.10 -8.05
N SER A 47 -5.70 5.56 -6.82
CA SER A 47 -6.68 6.03 -5.84
C SER A 47 -6.44 7.48 -5.43
N LEU A 48 -5.18 7.87 -5.20
CA LEU A 48 -4.81 9.26 -4.85
C LEU A 48 -5.12 10.23 -5.98
N LEU A 49 -4.75 9.91 -7.22
CA LEU A 49 -5.01 10.78 -8.37
C LEU A 49 -6.50 11.01 -8.58
N ILE A 50 -7.30 9.95 -8.52
CA ILE A 50 -8.76 10.05 -8.70
C ILE A 50 -9.42 10.73 -7.51
N SER A 51 -8.94 10.48 -6.29
CA SER A 51 -9.48 11.14 -5.10
C SER A 51 -9.12 12.63 -5.06
N GLY A 52 -7.91 13.01 -5.46
CA GLY A 52 -7.53 14.42 -5.61
C GLY A 52 -8.36 15.14 -6.67
N ALA A 53 -8.61 14.49 -7.81
CA ALA A 53 -9.47 15.05 -8.85
C ALA A 53 -10.94 15.16 -8.43
N ALA A 54 -11.46 14.20 -7.63
CA ALA A 54 -12.87 14.15 -7.25
C ALA A 54 -13.22 14.93 -5.98
N LYS A 55 -12.29 15.02 -5.02
CA LYS A 55 -12.53 15.57 -3.68
C LYS A 55 -11.62 16.76 -3.31
N GLY A 56 -10.61 17.06 -4.13
CA GLY A 56 -9.68 18.16 -3.91
C GLY A 56 -8.36 17.74 -3.23
N THR A 57 -7.42 18.69 -3.19
CA THR A 57 -6.03 18.46 -2.77
C THR A 57 -5.86 18.26 -1.27
N ALA A 58 -6.73 18.83 -0.44
CA ALA A 58 -6.69 18.65 1.02
C ALA A 58 -6.95 17.18 1.42
N ASP A 59 -8.01 16.57 0.86
CA ASP A 59 -8.33 15.16 1.08
C ASP A 59 -7.24 14.23 0.53
N MET A 60 -6.63 14.61 -0.60
CA MET A 60 -5.49 13.88 -1.16
C MET A 60 -4.28 13.91 -0.23
N ALA A 61 -3.98 15.05 0.39
CA ALA A 61 -2.85 15.18 1.32
C ALA A 61 -3.05 14.32 2.58
N ILE A 62 -4.26 14.32 3.15
CA ILE A 62 -4.59 13.46 4.31
C ILE A 62 -4.46 11.98 3.94
N ALA A 63 -5.03 11.58 2.80
CA ALA A 63 -4.95 10.21 2.31
C ALA A 63 -3.51 9.77 2.06
N ALA A 64 -2.69 10.63 1.44
CA ALA A 64 -1.28 10.37 1.19
C ALA A 64 -0.48 10.22 2.49
N GLY A 65 -0.73 11.09 3.48
CA GLY A 65 -0.12 10.99 4.81
C GLY A 65 -0.44 9.66 5.50
N GLY A 66 -1.71 9.24 5.47
CA GLY A 66 -2.13 7.94 5.99
C GLY A 66 -1.45 6.75 5.30
N MET A 67 -1.29 6.81 3.97
CA MET A 67 -0.59 5.78 3.20
C MET A 67 0.90 5.68 3.60
N VAL A 68 1.58 6.82 3.78
CA VAL A 68 3.00 6.85 4.19
C VAL A 68 3.17 6.29 5.61
N LEU A 69 2.35 6.73 6.56
CA LEU A 69 2.40 6.22 7.94
C LEU A 69 2.09 4.72 8.00
N GLY A 70 1.10 4.26 7.23
CA GLY A 70 0.79 2.84 7.09
C GLY A 70 1.95 2.03 6.49
N ALA A 71 2.67 2.58 5.51
CA ALA A 71 3.85 1.95 4.93
C ALA A 71 5.00 1.81 5.94
N ILE A 72 5.20 2.82 6.80
CA ILE A 72 6.20 2.77 7.88
C ILE A 72 5.86 1.66 8.88
N VAL A 73 4.59 1.57 9.31
CA VAL A 73 4.13 0.48 10.18
C VAL A 73 4.28 -0.89 9.54
N LEU A 74 3.97 -1.01 8.25
CA LEU A 74 4.18 -2.26 7.52
C LEU A 74 5.66 -2.64 7.47
N ALA A 75 6.57 -1.69 7.20
CA ALA A 75 8.00 -1.94 7.23
C ALA A 75 8.47 -2.43 8.61
N MET A 76 8.00 -1.82 9.70
CA MET A 76 8.28 -2.29 11.06
C MET A 76 7.73 -3.71 11.31
N ALA A 77 6.50 -3.98 10.87
CA ALA A 77 5.90 -5.31 10.99
C ALA A 77 6.68 -6.38 10.22
N LEU A 78 7.23 -6.05 9.05
CA LEU A 78 8.08 -6.95 8.28
C LEU A 78 9.41 -7.25 8.98
N VAL A 79 10.04 -6.24 9.59
CA VAL A 79 11.28 -6.43 10.38
C VAL A 79 11.02 -7.37 11.56
N VAL A 80 9.97 -7.09 12.35
CA VAL A 80 9.55 -7.95 13.46
C VAL A 80 9.22 -9.36 12.96
N GLY A 81 8.56 -9.47 11.81
CA GLY A 81 8.23 -10.73 11.16
C GLY A 81 9.42 -11.60 10.82
N VAL A 82 10.46 -11.02 10.22
CA VAL A 82 11.69 -11.75 9.87
C VAL A 82 12.31 -12.39 11.10
N ASP A 83 12.39 -11.65 12.21
CA ASP A 83 12.95 -12.17 13.46
C ASP A 83 12.02 -13.19 14.13
N ALA A 84 10.71 -12.95 14.11
CA ALA A 84 9.71 -13.84 14.70
C ALA A 84 9.63 -15.19 13.96
N VAL A 85 9.67 -15.19 12.63
CA VAL A 85 9.67 -16.42 11.81
C VAL A 85 10.93 -17.26 12.08
N LYS A 86 12.10 -16.62 12.19
CA LYS A 86 13.36 -17.31 12.52
C LYS A 86 13.31 -17.99 13.90
N ARG A 87 12.63 -17.37 14.87
CA ARG A 87 12.64 -17.80 16.27
C ARG A 87 11.50 -18.75 16.66
N PHE A 88 10.31 -18.58 16.08
CA PHE A 88 9.08 -19.26 16.54
C PHE A 88 8.39 -20.10 15.45
N ARG A 89 9.05 -20.30 14.29
CA ARG A 89 8.50 -21.00 13.10
C ARG A 89 7.39 -20.19 12.41
N GLY A 90 7.00 -20.63 11.21
CA GLY A 90 6.19 -19.83 10.27
C GLY A 90 4.83 -19.33 10.78
N PHE A 91 4.09 -20.13 11.55
CA PHE A 91 2.74 -19.73 12.00
C PHE A 91 2.76 -18.59 13.03
N ALA A 92 3.62 -18.69 14.04
CA ALA A 92 3.77 -17.65 15.06
C ALA A 92 4.37 -16.37 14.47
N GLY A 93 5.32 -16.50 13.53
CA GLY A 93 5.86 -15.36 12.80
C GLY A 93 4.81 -14.61 11.98
N SER A 94 3.92 -15.33 11.29
CA SER A 94 2.80 -14.71 10.56
C SER A 94 1.83 -13.97 11.48
N LEU A 95 1.50 -14.54 12.65
CA LEU A 95 0.68 -13.83 13.65
C LEU A 95 1.37 -12.57 14.17
N ALA A 96 2.69 -12.60 14.38
CA ALA A 96 3.45 -11.44 14.85
C ALA A 96 3.45 -10.29 13.82
N ILE A 97 3.56 -10.60 12.53
CA ILE A 97 3.46 -9.61 11.44
C ILE A 97 2.08 -8.96 11.45
N ILE A 98 1.03 -9.78 11.43
CA ILE A 98 -0.36 -9.30 11.42
C ILE A 98 -0.66 -8.46 12.66
N GLY A 99 -0.25 -8.94 13.84
CA GLY A 99 -0.44 -8.24 15.10
C GLY A 99 0.27 -6.89 15.13
N THR A 100 1.54 -6.84 14.74
CA THR A 100 2.32 -5.59 14.70
C THR A 100 1.70 -4.58 13.75
N TRP A 101 1.24 -5.03 12.57
CA TRP A 101 0.59 -4.17 11.60
C TRP A 101 -0.75 -3.64 12.12
N LEU A 102 -1.62 -4.51 12.65
CA LEU A 102 -2.93 -4.11 13.18
C LEU A 102 -2.82 -3.13 14.35
N VAL A 103 -1.88 -3.38 15.28
CA VAL A 103 -1.65 -2.50 16.43
C VAL A 103 -1.12 -1.15 15.97
N GLY A 104 -0.12 -1.12 15.09
CA GLY A 104 0.44 0.14 14.58
C GLY A 104 -0.55 0.94 13.74
N ALA A 105 -1.29 0.28 12.84
CA ALA A 105 -2.29 0.93 12.01
C ALA A 105 -3.49 1.42 12.85
N GLY A 106 -3.92 0.63 13.84
CA GLY A 106 -4.97 1.01 14.79
C GLY A 106 -4.56 2.20 15.66
N ALA A 107 -3.33 2.22 16.17
CA ALA A 107 -2.79 3.33 16.94
C ALA A 107 -2.71 4.62 16.10
N LEU A 108 -2.22 4.52 14.85
CA LEU A 108 -2.20 5.64 13.92
C LEU A 108 -3.61 6.17 13.63
N TYR A 109 -4.57 5.28 13.38
CA TYR A 109 -5.96 5.69 13.16
C TYR A 109 -6.56 6.39 14.38
N ALA A 110 -6.24 5.95 15.59
CA ALA A 110 -6.69 6.59 16.83
C ALA A 110 -6.09 7.99 17.06
N VAL A 111 -4.89 8.26 16.53
CA VAL A 111 -4.20 9.56 16.67
C VAL A 111 -4.59 10.55 15.56
N VAL A 112 -4.90 10.05 14.35
CA VAL A 112 -5.16 10.89 13.15
C VAL A 112 -6.65 11.14 12.92
N ARG A 113 -7.55 10.47 13.65
CA ARG A 113 -8.99 10.76 13.68
C ARG A 113 -9.26 12.04 14.48
#